data_AF-A0AB37UDH8-F1
#
_entry.id   AF-A0AB37UDH8-F1
#
_cell.length_a   1.000
_cell.length_b   1.000
_cell.length_c   1.000
_cell.angle_alpha   90.00
_cell.angle_beta   90.00
_cell.angle_gamma   90.00
#
_symmetry.space_group_name_H-M   'P 1'
#
loop_
_entity.id
_entity.type
_entity.pdbx_description
1 polymer ?
#
loop_
_entity_poly.entity_id
_entity_poly.type
_entity_poly.pdbx_seq_one_letter_code
_entity_poly.pdbx_strand_id
1 'polypeptide(L)'
;MAETYYFVKDLINDLERGRIRIPSFQRGFVWDAEQVACFIDSIYKGFPFGSVLLWRTKNPLRTARNLGPYKLPNNDQNIHSLKT
;
A
#
# COMPACT_ATOMS: atom_id res chain seq x y z
N MET A 1 24.13 -1.80 -3.61
CA MET A 1 22.75 -1.32 -3.39
C MET A 1 21.87 -2.55 -3.52
N ALA A 2 21.38 -3.10 -2.41
CA ALA A 2 20.61 -4.35 -2.47
C ALA A 2 19.27 -4.09 -3.18
N GLU A 3 18.99 -4.83 -4.24
CA GLU A 3 17.66 -4.82 -4.85
C GLU A 3 16.67 -5.33 -3.81
N THR A 4 15.77 -4.46 -3.38
CA THR A 4 14.75 -4.82 -2.40
C THR A 4 13.55 -5.35 -3.18
N TYR A 5 13.44 -6.67 -3.28
CA TYR A 5 12.26 -7.33 -3.83
C TYR A 5 11.15 -7.32 -2.78
N TYR A 6 9.95 -6.89 -3.17
CA TYR A 6 8.79 -6.82 -2.30
C TYR A 6 7.63 -7.55 -2.97
N PHE A 7 7.16 -8.63 -2.37
CA PHE A 7 6.10 -9.43 -2.97
C PHE A 7 4.74 -8.75 -2.84
N VAL A 8 3.89 -8.89 -3.84
CA VAL A 8 2.51 -8.37 -3.82
C VAL A 8 1.72 -8.88 -2.61
N LYS A 9 1.95 -10.14 -2.19
CA LYS A 9 1.35 -10.71 -0.98
C LYS A 9 1.70 -9.92 0.29
N ASP A 10 2.94 -9.43 0.38
CA ASP A 10 3.41 -8.70 1.56
C ASP A 10 2.79 -7.29 1.57
N LEU A 11 2.59 -6.70 0.39
CA LEU A 11 1.86 -5.45 0.22
C LEU A 11 0.41 -5.57 0.72
N ILE A 12 -0.28 -6.64 0.33
CA ILE A 12 -1.66 -6.89 0.74
C ILE A 12 -1.73 -7.10 2.25
N ASN A 13 -0.84 -7.93 2.81
CA ASN A 13 -0.75 -8.14 4.26
C ASN A 13 -0.49 -6.83 5.03
N ASP A 14 0.35 -5.94 4.49
CA ASP A 14 0.63 -4.65 5.10
C ASP A 14 -0.56 -3.68 5.02
N LEU A 15 -1.37 -3.79 3.97
CA LEU A 15 -2.61 -3.04 3.82
C LEU A 15 -3.67 -3.53 4.81
N GLU A 16 -3.85 -4.85 4.94
CA GLU A 16 -4.79 -5.46 5.91
C GLU A 16 -4.42 -5.14 7.36
N ARG A 17 -3.12 -5.15 7.69
CA ARG A 17 -2.60 -4.76 9.00
C ARG A 17 -2.64 -3.25 9.26
N GLY A 18 -3.01 -2.45 8.24
CA GLY A 18 -3.04 -1.00 8.33
C GLY A 18 -1.66 -0.34 8.44
N ARG A 19 -0.57 -1.07 8.09
CA ARG A 19 0.79 -0.52 7.97
C ARG A 19 0.92 0.38 6.75
N ILE A 20 0.29 -0.03 5.66
CA ILE A 20 0.12 0.77 4.44
C ILE A 20 -1.33 1.23 4.38
N ARG A 21 -1.53 2.49 4.01
CA ARG A 21 -2.86 3.11 3.93
C ARG A 21 -2.98 3.88 2.62
N ILE A 22 -4.12 3.74 1.96
CA ILE A 22 -4.47 4.55 0.79
C ILE A 22 -4.97 5.90 1.30
N PRO A 23 -4.58 7.06 0.76
CA PRO A 23 -5.09 8.34 1.24
C PRO A 23 -6.60 8.48 1.00
N SER A 24 -7.32 9.11 1.92
CA SER A 24 -8.77 9.34 1.80
C SER A 24 -9.16 10.27 0.64
N PHE A 25 -8.22 11.07 0.16
CA PHE A 25 -8.39 11.94 -1.01
C PHE A 25 -8.08 11.24 -2.34
N GLN A 26 -7.75 9.93 -2.32
CA GLN A 26 -7.55 9.16 -3.54
C GLN A 26 -8.87 9.11 -4.32
N ARG A 27 -8.80 9.34 -5.64
CA ARG A 27 -9.96 9.15 -6.51
C ARG A 27 -10.47 7.72 -6.37
N GLY A 28 -11.78 7.53 -6.51
CA GLY A 28 -12.39 6.21 -6.57
C GLY A 28 -11.71 5.31 -7.60
N PHE A 29 -11.83 4.00 -7.41
CA PHE A 29 -11.33 3.02 -8.35
C PHE A 29 -12.08 3.13 -9.69
N VAL A 30 -11.34 3.31 -10.78
CA VAL A 30 -11.93 3.55 -12.12
C VAL A 30 -11.58 2.46 -13.14
N TRP A 31 -10.84 1.42 -12.74
CA TRP A 31 -10.47 0.35 -13.66
C TRP A 31 -11.58 -0.69 -13.76
N ASP A 32 -11.80 -1.19 -14.96
CA ASP A 32 -12.62 -2.38 -15.19
C ASP A 32 -11.82 -3.67 -14.92
N ALA A 33 -12.52 -4.82 -14.95
CA ALA A 33 -11.90 -6.11 -14.66
C ALA A 33 -10.85 -6.53 -15.71
N GLU A 34 -11.03 -6.12 -16.97
CA GLU A 34 -10.12 -6.46 -18.07
C GLU A 34 -8.81 -5.71 -17.93
N GLN A 35 -8.86 -4.42 -17.59
CA GLN A 35 -7.70 -3.58 -17.29
C GLN A 35 -6.90 -4.13 -16.11
N VAL A 36 -7.57 -4.59 -15.06
CA VAL A 36 -6.91 -5.24 -13.91
C VAL A 36 -6.19 -6.52 -14.34
N ALA A 37 -6.85 -7.39 -15.12
CA ALA A 37 -6.24 -8.64 -15.58
C ALA A 37 -5.00 -8.38 -16.45
N CYS A 38 -5.08 -7.44 -17.41
CA CYS A 38 -3.96 -7.05 -18.26
C CYS A 38 -2.78 -6.49 -17.47
N PHE A 39 -3.04 -5.75 -16.39
CA PHE A 39 -1.99 -5.23 -15.53
C PHE A 39 -1.28 -6.34 -14.75
N ILE A 40 -2.03 -7.29 -14.20
CA ILE A 40 -1.46 -8.45 -13.49
C ILE A 40 -0.65 -9.33 -14.46
N ASP A 41 -1.12 -9.52 -15.69
CA ASP A 41 -0.37 -10.23 -16.74
C ASP A 41 0.96 -9.54 -17.06
N SER A 42 0.96 -8.20 -17.12
CA SER A 42 2.18 -7.41 -17.32
C SER A 42 3.18 -7.56 -16.17
N ILE A 43 2.70 -7.56 -14.92
CA ILE A 43 3.54 -7.82 -13.74
C ILE A 43 4.11 -9.24 -13.80
N TYR A 44 3.30 -10.24 -14.14
CA TYR A 44 3.71 -11.64 -14.23
C TYR A 44 4.79 -11.86 -15.29
N LYS A 45 4.68 -11.18 -16.43
CA LYS A 45 5.66 -11.21 -17.53
C LYS A 45 6.91 -10.36 -17.27
N GLY A 46 6.94 -9.60 -16.18
CA GLY A 46 8.07 -8.70 -15.86
C GLY A 46 8.17 -7.50 -16.80
N PHE A 47 7.08 -7.11 -17.46
CA PHE A 47 7.06 -5.92 -18.29
C PHE A 47 7.17 -4.65 -17.43
N PRO A 48 7.88 -3.61 -17.92
CA PRO A 48 7.99 -2.36 -17.20
C PRO A 48 6.59 -1.76 -17.02
N PHE A 49 6.28 -1.43 -15.78
CA PHE A 49 5.06 -0.71 -15.42
C PHE A 49 5.42 0.66 -14.82
N GLY A 50 4.40 1.48 -14.55
CA GLY A 50 4.58 2.77 -13.90
C GLY A 50 5.19 2.68 -12.50
N SER A 51 5.34 3.82 -11.83
CA SER A 51 5.85 3.88 -10.47
C SER A 51 4.73 3.91 -9.43
N VAL A 52 5.00 3.36 -8.24
CA VAL A 52 4.13 3.48 -7.07
C VAL A 52 4.78 4.43 -6.07
N LEU A 53 4.04 5.43 -5.60
CA LEU A 53 4.51 6.37 -4.60
C LEU A 53 4.21 5.86 -3.19
N LEU A 54 5.25 5.66 -2.38
CA LEU A 54 5.13 5.33 -0.97
C LEU A 54 5.64 6.48 -0.12
N TRP A 55 4.81 6.94 0.82
CA TRP A 55 5.20 7.96 1.80
C TRP A 55 5.30 7.35 3.19
N ARG A 56 6.47 7.47 3.82
CA ARG A 56 6.74 6.97 5.16
C ARG A 56 6.97 8.14 6.11
N THR A 57 6.17 8.22 7.17
CA THR A 57 6.32 9.20 8.24
C THR A 57 6.49 8.51 9.58
N LYS A 58 7.29 9.10 10.48
CA LYS A 58 7.43 8.65 11.88
C LYS A 58 6.30 9.21 12.76
N ASN A 59 5.60 10.23 12.28
CA ASN A 59 4.59 10.94 13.05
C ASN A 59 3.21 10.39 12.72
N PRO A 60 2.36 10.10 13.71
CA PRO A 60 1.00 9.63 13.46
C PRO A 60 0.19 10.70 12.72
N LEU A 61 -0.50 10.29 11.65
CA LEU A 61 -1.38 11.16 10.90
C LEU A 61 -2.61 11.52 11.75
N ARG A 62 -2.77 12.81 12.07
CA ARG A 62 -3.85 13.29 12.95
C ARG A 62 -5.23 13.30 12.28
N THR A 63 -5.29 13.42 10.96
CA THR A 63 -6.52 13.80 10.24
C THR A 63 -7.06 12.72 9.29
N ALA A 64 -6.32 11.63 9.04
CA ALA A 64 -6.67 10.61 8.05
C ALA A 64 -6.81 9.22 8.70
N ARG A 65 -7.64 9.11 9.75
CA ARG A 65 -7.77 7.88 10.54
C ARG A 65 -8.60 6.77 9.85
N ASN A 66 -9.52 7.16 8.97
CA ASN A 66 -10.47 6.24 8.32
C ASN A 66 -10.36 6.34 6.78
N LEU A 67 -10.60 5.22 6.09
CA LEU A 67 -10.62 5.12 4.63
C LEU A 67 -12.04 5.04 4.11
N GLY A 68 -12.68 6.19 3.88
CA GLY A 68 -14.09 6.20 3.45
C GLY A 68 -14.96 5.38 4.42
N PRO A 69 -15.72 4.36 3.97
CA PRO A 69 -16.55 3.52 4.84
C PRO A 69 -15.74 2.51 5.69
N TYR A 70 -14.46 2.29 5.38
CA TYR A 70 -13.63 1.31 6.09
C TYR A 70 -12.98 1.93 7.33
N LYS A 71 -13.33 1.40 8.50
CA LYS A 71 -12.65 1.70 9.78
C LYS A 71 -11.38 0.86 9.85
N LEU A 72 -10.23 1.52 9.82
CA LEU A 72 -8.95 0.83 9.98
C LEU A 72 -8.73 0.47 11.45
N PRO A 73 -8.17 -0.72 11.76
CA PRO A 73 -7.74 -1.05 13.12
C PRO A 73 -6.67 -0.07 13.59
N ASN A 74 -6.67 0.22 14.90
CA ASN A 74 -5.67 1.08 15.50
C ASN A 74 -4.30 0.41 15.34
N ASN A 75 -3.33 1.11 14.75
CA ASN A 75 -1.97 0.59 14.67
C ASN A 75 -1.34 0.69 16.06
N ASP A 76 -1.59 -0.32 16.89
CA ASP A 76 -0.95 -0.45 18.18
C ASP A 76 0.55 -0.73 17.97
N GLN A 77 1.35 0.32 18.17
CA GLN A 77 2.65 0.26 18.84
C GLN A 77 3.58 -0.90 18.40
N ASN A 78 4.18 -0.84 17.21
CA ASN A 78 5.45 -1.57 17.00
C ASN A 78 6.39 -0.98 15.92
N ILE A 79 6.52 0.34 15.86
CA ILE A 79 7.61 0.99 15.12
C ILE A 79 8.86 1.25 16.00
N HIS A 80 8.92 0.68 17.20
CA HIS A 80 10.03 0.89 18.14
C HIS A 80 11.22 -0.06 17.97
N SER A 81 11.18 -1.07 17.10
CA SER A 81 12.32 -2.02 16.96
C SER A 81 13.22 -1.82 15.73
N LEU A 82 13.02 -0.80 14.90
CA LEU A 82 13.99 -0.46 13.84
C LEU A 82 14.90 0.69 14.30
N LYS A 83 15.60 0.46 15.42
CA LYS A 83 16.90 1.07 15.70
C LYS A 83 17.90 -0.06 15.66
N THR A 84 18.70 -0.16 14.60
CA THR A 84 20.16 0.06 14.56
C THR A 84 20.60 -0.05 13.11
#